data_AF-E2BCY5-F1
#
_entry.id   AF-E2BCY5-F1
#
_cell.length_a   1.000
_cell.length_b   1.000
_cell.length_c   1.000
_cell.angle_alpha   90.00
_cell.angle_beta   90.00
_cell.angle_gamma   90.00
#
_symmetry.space_group_name_H-M   'P 1'
#
loop_
_entity.id
_entity.type
_entity.pdbx_description
1 polymer ?
#
loop_
_entity_poly.entity_id
_entity_poly.type
_entity_poly.pdbx_seq_one_letter_code
_entity_poly.pdbx_strand_id
1 'polypeptide(L)'
;MLRYAWMLSDPAMINVNVFGIITNTVYMTVYYYYAANTRDVLNLIGKVTVLITVFLVYAQIEHPSNVEFRFGILVTILLLLLIAAPLVHLREIIKTKNTEILPFPLILMGTLVSFSWLLYGFIIDNAFVVVQNAVGFTLNIIQLSLFVIFPSKMSHDKLLNEQRKKD
;
A
#
# COMPACT_ATOMS: atom_id res chain seq x y z
N MET A 1 -7.64 5.83 8.19
CA MET A 1 -8.74 5.40 7.31
C MET A 1 -10.02 5.08 8.05
N LEU A 2 -10.08 4.11 8.98
CA LEU A 2 -11.35 3.73 9.63
C LEU A 2 -12.11 4.90 10.28
N ARG A 3 -11.42 5.80 11.01
CA ARG A 3 -12.05 7.02 11.56
C ARG A 3 -12.66 7.93 10.48
N TYR A 4 -11.99 8.05 9.34
CA TYR A 4 -12.47 8.83 8.21
C TYR A 4 -13.71 8.16 7.56
N ALA A 5 -13.71 6.83 7.43
CA ALA A 5 -14.86 6.07 6.95
C ALA A 5 -16.11 6.28 7.84
N TRP A 6 -15.93 6.36 9.16
CA TRP A 6 -17.02 6.72 10.08
C TRP A 6 -17.49 8.18 9.95
N MET A 7 -16.60 9.13 9.66
CA MET A 7 -17.00 10.51 9.39
C MET A 7 -17.90 10.58 8.16
N LEU A 8 -17.54 9.86 7.11
CA LEU A 8 -18.31 9.75 5.87
C LEU A 8 -19.58 8.89 5.99
N SER A 9 -19.76 8.19 7.11
CA SER A 9 -20.82 7.19 7.31
C SER A 9 -20.88 6.15 6.18
N ASP A 10 -19.72 5.78 5.65
CA ASP A 10 -19.60 4.93 4.47
C ASP A 10 -19.43 3.44 4.85
N PRO A 11 -20.44 2.59 4.63
CA PRO A 11 -20.41 1.20 5.09
C PRO A 11 -19.37 0.36 4.35
N ALA A 12 -19.10 0.63 3.07
CA ALA A 12 -18.13 -0.13 2.30
C ALA A 12 -16.71 0.09 2.85
N MET A 13 -16.33 1.34 3.07
CA MET A 13 -15.06 1.72 3.67
C MET A 13 -14.93 1.21 5.10
N ILE A 14 -15.99 1.29 5.92
CA ILE A 14 -15.97 0.75 7.28
C ILE A 14 -15.68 -0.75 7.23
N ASN A 15 -16.45 -1.51 6.44
CA ASN A 15 -16.34 -2.97 6.37
C ASN A 15 -14.95 -3.43 5.94
N VAL A 16 -14.37 -2.84 4.89
CA VAL A 16 -13.03 -3.24 4.43
C VAL A 16 -11.94 -2.90 5.43
N ASN A 17 -12.06 -1.76 6.14
CA ASN A 17 -11.06 -1.36 7.13
C ASN A 17 -11.15 -2.22 8.39
N VAL A 18 -12.36 -2.59 8.83
CA VAL A 18 -12.57 -3.53 9.94
C VAL A 18 -12.00 -4.90 9.59
N PHE A 19 -12.30 -5.41 8.40
CA PHE A 19 -11.71 -6.66 7.90
C PHE A 19 -10.17 -6.59 7.86
N GLY A 20 -9.61 -5.47 7.40
CA GLY A 20 -8.17 -5.21 7.41
C GLY A 20 -7.56 -5.24 8.81
N ILE A 21 -8.22 -4.66 9.82
CA ILE A 21 -7.76 -4.70 11.21
C ILE A 21 -7.77 -6.13 11.75
N ILE A 22 -8.85 -6.88 11.49
CA ILE A 22 -8.96 -8.29 11.94
C ILE A 22 -7.82 -9.11 11.35
N THR A 23 -7.64 -9.05 10.02
CA THR A 23 -6.60 -9.82 9.32
C THR A 23 -5.20 -9.41 9.74
N ASN A 24 -4.93 -8.11 9.90
CA ASN A 24 -3.64 -7.62 10.41
C ASN A 24 -3.38 -8.07 11.86
N THR A 25 -4.41 -8.12 12.71
CA THR A 25 -4.28 -8.59 14.10
C THR A 25 -3.93 -10.08 14.14
N VAL A 26 -4.59 -10.90 13.32
CA VAL A 26 -4.26 -12.32 13.17
C VAL A 26 -2.82 -12.49 12.68
N TYR A 27 -2.43 -11.76 11.64
CA TYR A 27 -1.05 -11.78 11.13
C TYR A 27 -0.02 -11.44 12.20
N MET A 28 -0.25 -10.35 12.95
CA MET A 28 0.64 -9.95 14.03
C MET A 28 0.72 -10.99 15.15
N THR A 29 -0.40 -11.64 15.48
CA THR A 29 -0.43 -12.69 16.51
C THR A 29 0.43 -13.88 16.10
N VAL A 30 0.28 -14.34 14.86
CA VAL A 30 1.11 -15.41 14.28
C VAL A 30 2.58 -14.97 14.26
N TYR A 31 2.88 -13.75 13.82
CA TYR A 31 4.25 -13.22 13.82
C TYR A 31 4.88 -13.26 15.22
N TYR A 32 4.19 -12.77 16.26
CA TYR A 32 4.73 -12.76 17.61
C TYR A 32 4.87 -14.15 18.24
N TYR A 33 4.05 -15.12 17.80
CA TYR A 33 4.17 -16.50 18.26
C TYR A 33 5.42 -17.20 17.71
N TYR A 34 5.80 -16.93 16.45
CA TYR A 34 6.88 -17.63 15.78
C TYR A 34 8.21 -16.84 15.70
N ALA A 35 8.21 -15.52 15.82
CA ALA A 35 9.41 -14.71 15.67
C ALA A 35 10.27 -14.72 16.95
N ALA A 36 11.58 -14.97 16.79
CA ALA A 36 12.52 -15.01 17.91
C ALA A 36 12.89 -13.61 18.46
N ASN A 37 12.88 -12.57 17.62
CA ASN A 37 13.17 -11.20 18.02
C ASN A 37 12.05 -10.26 17.57
N THR A 38 11.34 -9.71 18.53
CA THR A 38 10.11 -8.94 18.33
C THR A 38 10.21 -7.51 18.86
N ARG A 39 11.32 -7.17 19.52
CA ARG A 39 11.50 -5.90 20.23
C ARG A 39 11.44 -4.69 19.30
N ASP A 40 12.09 -4.76 18.13
CA ASP A 40 12.09 -3.65 17.18
C ASP A 40 10.70 -3.40 16.60
N VAL A 41 9.94 -4.48 16.33
CA VAL A 41 8.57 -4.38 15.86
C VAL A 41 7.65 -3.82 16.94
N LEU A 42 7.80 -4.26 18.20
CA LEU A 42 7.04 -3.69 19.34
C LEU A 42 7.35 -2.21 19.54
N ASN A 43 8.61 -1.81 19.45
CA ASN A 43 9.03 -0.41 19.54
C ASN A 43 8.40 0.43 18.42
N LEU A 44 8.35 -0.11 17.19
CA LEU A 44 7.71 0.55 16.05
C LEU A 44 6.20 0.67 16.26
N ILE A 45 5.53 -0.39 16.70
CA ILE A 45 4.09 -0.36 17.02
C ILE A 45 3.82 0.70 18.08
N GLY A 46 4.62 0.76 19.15
CA GLY A 46 4.47 1.80 20.17
C GLY A 46 4.51 3.21 19.59
N LYS A 47 5.48 3.51 18.71
CA LYS A 47 5.57 4.82 18.04
C LYS A 47 4.37 5.10 17.14
N VAL A 48 3.93 4.11 16.35
CA VAL A 48 2.78 4.24 15.44
C VAL A 48 1.49 4.40 16.23
N THR A 49 1.31 3.67 17.33
CA THR A 49 0.15 3.80 18.22
C THR A 49 0.08 5.20 18.82
N VAL A 50 1.19 5.76 19.30
CA VAL A 50 1.23 7.14 19.80
C VAL A 50 0.81 8.13 18.70
N LEU A 51 1.35 7.99 17.49
CA LEU A 51 0.99 8.83 16.36
C LEU A 51 -0.51 8.75 16.01
N ILE A 52 -1.08 7.54 15.98
CA ILE A 52 -2.50 7.31 15.73
C ILE A 52 -3.35 7.97 16.82
N THR A 53 -2.98 7.81 18.09
CA THR A 53 -3.70 8.43 19.22
C THR A 53 -3.72 9.95 19.10
N VAL A 54 -2.60 10.58 18.71
CA VAL A 54 -2.55 12.04 18.45
C VAL A 54 -3.56 12.45 17.38
N PHE A 55 -3.63 11.73 16.26
CA PHE A 55 -4.61 12.03 15.21
C PHE A 55 -6.06 11.79 15.64
N LEU A 56 -6.32 10.77 16.47
CA LEU A 56 -7.65 10.52 17.00
C LEU A 56 -8.11 11.59 17.99
N VAL A 57 -7.22 12.06 18.87
CA VAL A 57 -7.49 13.18 19.78
C VAL A 57 -7.72 14.46 18.98
N TYR A 58 -6.89 14.74 17.98
CA TYR A 58 -7.10 15.86 17.05
C TYR A 58 -8.50 15.82 16.42
N ALA A 59 -8.95 14.64 15.96
CA ALA A 59 -10.27 14.45 15.36
C ALA A 59 -11.46 14.63 16.34
N GLN A 60 -11.21 14.75 17.65
CA GLN A 60 -12.23 15.05 18.66
C GLN A 60 -12.27 16.52 19.05
N ILE A 61 -11.12 17.21 19.00
CA ILE A 61 -11.00 18.63 19.38
C ILE A 61 -11.28 19.58 18.21
N GLU A 62 -11.04 19.13 16.97
CA GLU A 62 -11.23 19.96 15.78
C GLU A 62 -12.70 20.26 15.53
N HIS A 63 -12.99 21.43 14.95
CA HIS A 63 -14.35 21.86 14.72
C HIS A 63 -15.07 20.90 13.74
N PRO A 64 -16.32 20.48 14.01
CA PRO A 64 -17.04 19.51 13.19
C PRO A 64 -17.15 19.88 11.70
N SER A 65 -17.19 21.17 11.37
CA SER A 65 -17.26 21.62 9.97
C SER A 65 -15.96 21.41 9.18
N ASN A 66 -14.83 21.28 9.87
CA ASN A 66 -13.50 21.26 9.25
C ASN A 66 -12.82 19.90 9.37
N VAL A 67 -13.22 19.11 10.37
CA VAL A 67 -12.53 17.87 10.74
C VAL A 67 -12.53 16.87 9.59
N GLU A 68 -13.64 16.71 8.87
CA GLU A 68 -13.72 15.75 7.75
C GLU A 68 -12.69 16.06 6.66
N PHE A 69 -12.66 17.29 6.17
CA PHE A 69 -11.74 17.72 5.12
C PHE A 69 -10.27 17.64 5.56
N ARG A 70 -9.94 18.21 6.74
CA ARG A 70 -8.55 18.23 7.23
C ARG A 70 -8.05 16.83 7.56
N PHE A 71 -8.90 15.98 8.13
CA PHE A 71 -8.56 14.59 8.41
C PHE A 71 -8.43 13.78 7.12
N GLY A 72 -9.25 14.06 6.11
CA GLY A 72 -9.11 13.52 4.75
C GLY A 72 -7.74 13.81 4.14
N ILE A 73 -7.24 15.04 4.28
CA ILE A 73 -5.87 15.41 3.87
C ILE A 73 -4.82 14.58 4.61
N LEU A 74 -4.90 14.52 5.95
CA LEU A 74 -3.93 13.77 6.76
C LEU A 74 -3.86 12.30 6.35
N VAL A 75 -5.02 11.66 6.21
CA VAL A 75 -5.11 10.26 5.81
C VAL A 75 -4.59 10.04 4.39
N THR A 76 -4.85 10.98 3.47
CA THR A 76 -4.32 10.94 2.11
C THR A 76 -2.80 11.00 2.10
N ILE A 77 -2.20 11.93 2.85
CA ILE A 77 -0.73 12.05 2.94
C ILE A 77 -0.13 10.74 3.47
N LEU A 78 -0.67 10.19 4.55
CA LEU A 78 -0.20 8.93 5.12
C LEU A 78 -0.29 7.77 4.13
N LEU A 79 -1.38 7.69 3.36
CA LEU A 79 -1.53 6.67 2.33
C LEU A 79 -0.53 6.84 1.19
N LEU A 80 -0.30 8.06 0.72
CA LEU A 80 0.67 8.32 -0.34
C LEU A 80 2.11 8.00 0.11
N LEU A 81 2.45 8.28 1.37
CA LEU A 81 3.72 7.87 1.96
C LEU A 81 3.87 6.34 2.02
N LEU A 82 2.80 5.62 2.37
CA LEU A 82 2.79 4.16 2.36
C LEU A 82 3.01 3.61 0.94
N ILE A 83 2.32 4.19 -0.05
CA ILE A 83 2.46 3.81 -1.46
C ILE A 83 3.87 4.14 -1.98
N ALA A 84 4.53 5.18 -1.46
CA ALA A 84 5.89 5.55 -1.85
C ALA A 84 6.97 4.56 -1.38
N ALA A 85 6.74 3.77 -0.33
CA ALA A 85 7.73 2.80 0.18
C ALA A 85 8.19 1.77 -0.89
N PRO A 86 7.29 1.06 -1.61
CA PRO A 86 7.69 0.14 -2.66
C PRO A 86 8.33 0.81 -3.90
N LEU A 87 8.14 2.12 -4.11
CA LEU A 87 8.75 2.83 -5.25
C LEU A 87 10.28 2.85 -5.16
N VAL A 88 10.83 2.77 -3.95
CA VAL A 88 12.28 2.65 -3.74
C VAL A 88 12.84 1.40 -4.43
N HIS A 89 12.11 0.28 -4.34
CA HIS A 89 12.49 -0.97 -4.99
C HIS A 89 12.29 -0.94 -6.51
N LEU A 90 11.34 -0.14 -7.01
CA LEU A 90 11.12 0.01 -8.45
C LEU A 90 12.36 0.55 -9.18
N ARG A 91 13.09 1.48 -8.55
CA ARG A 91 14.36 2.01 -9.07
C ARG A 91 15.40 0.89 -9.26
N GLU A 92 15.46 -0.02 -8.29
CA GLU A 92 16.39 -1.16 -8.34
C GLU A 92 16.04 -2.10 -9.49
N ILE A 93 14.75 -2.39 -9.69
CA ILE A 93 14.25 -3.25 -10.78
C ILE A 93 14.57 -2.66 -12.15
N ILE A 94 14.39 -1.35 -12.33
CA ILE A 94 14.73 -0.68 -13.59
C ILE A 94 16.25 -0.76 -13.85
N LYS A 95 17.06 -0.69 -12.79
CA LYS A 95 18.52 -0.80 -12.88
C LYS A 95 18.96 -2.23 -13.19
N THR A 96 18.37 -3.23 -12.54
CA THR A 96 18.71 -4.66 -12.71
C THR A 96 18.06 -5.27 -13.95
N LYS A 97 17.02 -4.63 -14.50
CA LYS A 97 16.21 -5.11 -15.63
C LYS A 97 15.68 -6.53 -15.43
N ASN A 98 15.35 -6.90 -14.18
CA ASN A 98 14.82 -8.20 -13.81
C ASN A 98 13.60 -8.02 -12.88
N THR A 99 12.50 -8.70 -13.21
CA THR A 99 11.23 -8.66 -12.46
C THR A 99 11.02 -9.86 -11.54
N GLU A 100 12.03 -10.71 -11.34
CA GLU A 100 11.96 -11.91 -10.49
C GLU A 100 11.55 -11.60 -9.04
N ILE A 101 11.91 -10.42 -8.52
CA ILE A 101 11.54 -9.99 -7.17
C ILE A 101 10.14 -9.36 -7.08
N LEU A 102 9.47 -9.12 -8.22
CA LEU A 102 8.13 -8.53 -8.23
C LEU A 102 7.03 -9.60 -8.06
N PRO A 103 6.16 -9.47 -7.05
CA PRO A 103 5.06 -10.41 -6.84
C PRO A 103 3.91 -10.13 -7.83
N PHE A 104 3.95 -10.71 -9.03
CA PHE A 104 2.93 -10.48 -10.08
C PHE A 104 1.47 -10.60 -9.58
N PRO A 105 1.06 -11.66 -8.85
CA PRO A 105 -0.32 -11.78 -8.38
C PRO A 105 -0.74 -10.62 -7.47
N LEU A 106 0.16 -10.14 -6.62
CA LEU A 106 -0.11 -9.02 -5.72
C LEU A 106 -0.32 -7.71 -6.48
N ILE A 107 0.52 -7.46 -7.50
CA ILE A 107 0.44 -6.24 -8.32
C ILE A 107 -0.81 -6.25 -9.21
N LEU A 108 -1.17 -7.41 -9.77
CA LEU A 108 -2.40 -7.55 -10.56
C LEU A 108 -3.64 -7.32 -9.69
N MET A 109 -3.72 -7.96 -8.52
CA MET A 109 -4.83 -7.75 -7.59
C MET A 109 -4.87 -6.32 -7.06
N GLY A 110 -3.71 -5.74 -6.76
CA GLY A 110 -3.59 -4.33 -6.37
C GLY A 110 -4.10 -3.36 -7.44
N THR A 111 -3.84 -3.64 -8.73
CA THR A 111 -4.40 -2.89 -9.86
C THR A 111 -5.92 -2.93 -9.85
N LEU A 112 -6.51 -4.13 -9.76
CA LEU A 112 -7.96 -4.30 -9.77
C LEU A 112 -8.62 -3.60 -8.57
N VAL A 113 -8.08 -3.78 -7.37
CA VAL A 113 -8.60 -3.14 -6.16
C VAL A 113 -8.51 -1.61 -6.25
N SER A 114 -7.37 -1.08 -6.71
CA SER A 114 -7.20 0.38 -6.86
C SER A 114 -8.15 0.94 -7.92
N PHE A 115 -8.38 0.22 -9.02
CA PHE A 115 -9.34 0.61 -10.04
C PHE A 115 -10.78 0.61 -9.49
N SER A 116 -11.17 -0.43 -8.76
CA SER A 116 -12.49 -0.49 -8.12
C SER A 116 -12.73 0.66 -7.14
N TRP A 117 -11.74 0.98 -6.31
CA TRP A 117 -11.83 2.11 -5.37
C TRP A 117 -11.80 3.47 -6.06
N LEU A 118 -11.10 3.60 -7.19
CA LEU A 118 -11.12 4.81 -8.01
C LEU A 118 -12.53 5.06 -8.55
N LEU A 119 -13.17 4.04 -9.14
CA LEU A 119 -14.56 4.12 -9.59
C LEU A 119 -15.51 4.41 -8.42
N TYR A 120 -15.30 3.74 -7.28
CA TYR A 120 -16.08 3.99 -6.08
C TYR A 120 -15.98 5.45 -5.62
N GLY A 121 -14.77 6.02 -5.58
CA GLY A 121 -14.53 7.41 -5.21
C GLY A 121 -15.29 8.40 -6.11
N PHE A 122 -15.39 8.13 -7.41
CA PHE A 122 -16.22 8.93 -8.32
C PHE A 122 -17.71 8.80 -8.02
N ILE A 123 -18.20 7.60 -7.65
CA ILE A 123 -19.61 7.36 -7.33
C ILE A 123 -20.03 8.13 -6.08
N ILE A 124 -19.18 8.19 -5.06
CA ILE A 124 -19.46 8.89 -3.79
C ILE A 124 -18.99 10.36 -3.78
N ASP A 125 -18.58 10.89 -4.94
CA ASP A 125 -18.02 12.23 -5.11
C ASP A 125 -16.93 12.60 -4.08
N ASN A 126 -16.06 11.63 -3.75
CA ASN A 126 -15.03 11.79 -2.74
C ASN A 126 -13.64 11.95 -3.37
N ALA A 127 -13.20 13.20 -3.51
CA ALA A 127 -11.91 13.54 -4.12
C ALA A 127 -10.72 12.87 -3.43
N PHE A 128 -10.76 12.65 -2.11
CA PHE A 128 -9.67 12.00 -1.39
C PHE A 128 -9.52 10.53 -1.81
N VAL A 129 -10.63 9.78 -1.87
CA VAL A 129 -10.61 8.38 -2.33
C VAL A 129 -10.16 8.29 -3.79
N VAL A 130 -10.61 9.21 -4.65
CA VAL A 130 -10.19 9.29 -6.05
C VAL A 130 -8.68 9.50 -6.17
N VAL A 131 -8.13 10.54 -5.53
CA VAL A 131 -6.70 10.89 -5.64
C VAL A 131 -5.82 9.74 -5.13
N GLN A 132 -6.16 9.18 -3.98
CA GLN A 132 -5.44 8.06 -3.37
C GLN A 132 -5.33 6.86 -4.30
N ASN A 133 -6.46 6.45 -4.87
CA ASN A 133 -6.53 5.25 -5.69
C ASN A 133 -6.08 5.48 -7.13
N ALA A 134 -6.19 6.70 -7.66
CA ALA A 134 -5.60 7.07 -8.94
C ALA A 134 -4.07 6.90 -8.91
N VAL A 135 -3.41 7.42 -7.87
CA VAL A 135 -1.95 7.27 -7.70
C VAL A 135 -1.58 5.79 -7.58
N GLY A 136 -2.28 5.03 -6.72
CA GLY A 136 -2.04 3.59 -6.56
C GLY A 136 -2.24 2.80 -7.86
N PHE A 137 -3.32 3.08 -8.59
CA PHE A 137 -3.62 2.45 -9.87
C PHE A 137 -2.54 2.74 -10.92
N THR A 138 -2.14 4.00 -11.08
CA THR A 138 -1.07 4.38 -12.02
C THR A 138 0.24 3.64 -11.70
N LEU A 139 0.62 3.54 -10.44
CA LEU A 139 1.83 2.85 -10.03
C LEU A 139 1.77 1.34 -10.26
N ASN A 140 0.62 0.72 -10.04
CA ASN A 140 0.45 -0.71 -10.33
C ASN A 140 0.46 -0.98 -11.84
N ILE A 141 -0.11 -0.10 -12.67
CA ILE A 141 -0.01 -0.18 -14.13
C ILE A 141 1.45 -0.05 -14.60
N ILE A 142 2.22 0.87 -14.02
CA ILE A 142 3.65 0.97 -14.30
C ILE A 142 4.34 -0.35 -13.97
N GLN A 143 4.10 -0.92 -12.80
CA GLN A 143 4.69 -2.20 -12.40
C GLN A 143 4.27 -3.36 -13.31
N LEU A 144 3.00 -3.43 -13.72
CA LEU A 144 2.52 -4.42 -14.70
C LEU A 144 3.23 -4.27 -16.05
N SER A 145 3.45 -3.05 -16.52
CA SER A 145 4.17 -2.81 -17.77
C SER A 145 5.61 -3.33 -17.72
N LEU A 146 6.27 -3.27 -16.56
CA LEU A 146 7.63 -3.79 -16.40
C LEU A 146 7.72 -5.31 -16.58
N PHE A 147 6.67 -6.07 -16.24
CA PHE A 147 6.64 -7.52 -16.53
C PHE A 147 6.58 -7.83 -18.03
N VAL A 148 6.01 -6.93 -18.83
CA VAL A 148 5.96 -7.08 -20.29
C VAL A 148 7.31 -6.69 -20.92
N ILE A 149 7.98 -5.68 -20.35
CA ILE A 149 9.22 -5.12 -20.90
C ILE A 149 10.46 -5.93 -20.48
N PHE A 150 10.51 -6.38 -19.23
CA PHE A 150 11.66 -7.06 -18.65
C PHE A 150 11.38 -8.55 -18.42
N PRO A 151 12.33 -9.43 -18.77
CA PRO A 151 12.16 -10.85 -18.53
C PRO A 151 12.20 -11.18 -17.03
N SER A 152 11.37 -12.13 -16.57
CA SER A 152 11.36 -12.58 -15.16
C SER A 152 12.46 -13.60 -14.83
N LYS A 153 13.15 -14.12 -15.85
CA LYS A 153 14.33 -14.98 -15.73
C LYS A 153 15.34 -14.58 -16.80
N MET A 154 16.63 -14.64 -16.47
CA MET A 154 17.67 -14.62 -17.50
C MET A 154 17.37 -15.78 -18.48
N SER A 155 17.09 -15.48 -19.74
CA SER A 155 16.86 -16.51 -20.76
C SER A 155 18.01 -17.52 -20.72
N HIS A 156 17.70 -18.82 -20.82
CA HIS A 156 18.69 -19.88 -20.89
C HIS A 156 19.73 -19.60 -22.01
N ASP A 157 19.32 -18.94 -23.09
CA ASP A 157 20.21 -18.50 -24.18
C ASP A 157 21.20 -17.40 -23.75
N LYS A 158 20.85 -16.55 -22.78
CA LYS A 158 21.78 -15.55 -22.23
C LYS A 158 22.79 -16.18 -21.27
N LEU A 159 22.37 -17.17 -20.48
CA LEU A 159 23.26 -17.95 -19.61
C LEU A 159 24.31 -18.72 -20.43
N LEU A 160 23.88 -19.39 -21.51
CA LEU A 160 24.78 -20.12 -22.40
C LEU A 160 25.75 -19.19 -23.14
N ASN A 161 25.31 -18.00 -23.55
CA ASN A 161 26.17 -17.02 -24.22
C ASN A 161 27.18 -16.34 -23.28
N GLU A 162 26.86 -16.16 -21.99
CA GLU A 162 27.83 -15.68 -21.01
C GLU A 162 28.87 -16.75 -20.63
N GLN A 163 28.46 -18.02 -20.57
CA GLN A 163 29.40 -19.13 -20.37
C GLN A 163 30.36 -19.26 -21.55
N ARG A 164 29.86 -19.19 -22.79
CA ARG A 164 30.69 -19.23 -24.01
C ARG A 164 31.65 -18.03 -24.16
N LYS A 165 31.37 -16.89 -23.50
CA LYS A 165 32.28 -15.73 -23.50
C LYS A 165 33.40 -15.84 -22.45
N LYS A 166 33.29 -16.79 -21.53
CA LYS A 166 34.28 -17.04 -20.47
C LYS A 166 35.25 -18.18 -20.80
N ASP A 167 34.94 -18.97 -21.83
CA ASP A 167 35.79 -19.99 -22.45
C ASP A 167 36.56 -19.41 -23.65
#